data_AF-T0JGQ2-F1
#
_entry.id   AF-T0JGQ2-F1
#
_cell.length_a   1.000
_cell.length_b   1.000
_cell.length_c   1.000
_cell.angle_alpha   90.00
_cell.angle_beta   90.00
_cell.angle_gamma   90.00
#
_symmetry.space_group_name_H-M   'P 1'
#
loop_
_entity.id
_entity.type
_entity.pdbx_description
1 polymer ?
#
loop_
_entity_poly.entity_id
_entity_poly.type
_entity_poly.pdbx_seq_one_letter_code
_entity_poly.pdbx_strand_id
1 'polypeptide(L)'
;MFSNMLGKMGISTNDKEKMHNELVERISRMNLTDMRSYINNRIPDLPVSADGLQEVLKRLLEVDEKSQKRYIDIEDMDSKIRKGLDLILSILANKKLSIEAIEVAIELFEVSKEMIIKYDIDNKQIYYSKIRESLNKAIEDMNKKSEIQRKMSVIGS
;
A
#
# COMPACT_ATOMS: atom_id res chain seq x y z
N MET A 1 -18.27 -42.22 15.62
CA MET A 1 -18.91 -41.12 16.37
C MET A 1 -18.08 -39.84 16.20
N PHE A 2 -18.03 -39.34 14.97
CA PHE A 2 -17.32 -38.11 14.60
C PHE A 2 -18.37 -37.11 14.12
N SER A 3 -18.81 -36.25 15.02
CA SER A 3 -19.53 -35.01 14.70
C SER A 3 -19.56 -34.18 15.98
N ASN A 4 -19.24 -32.88 15.83
CA ASN A 4 -19.32 -31.80 16.84
C ASN A 4 -18.00 -31.20 17.33
N MET A 5 -17.07 -30.89 16.42
CA MET A 5 -15.95 -29.98 16.78
C MET A 5 -15.52 -29.05 15.64
N LEU A 6 -16.48 -28.44 14.95
CA LEU A 6 -16.21 -27.32 14.05
C LEU A 6 -17.35 -26.30 14.16
N GLY A 7 -17.45 -25.71 15.35
CA GLY A 7 -18.15 -24.45 15.53
C GLY A 7 -17.36 -23.36 14.80
N LYS A 8 -17.93 -22.82 13.72
CA LYS A 8 -17.49 -21.58 13.09
C LYS A 8 -17.47 -20.48 14.17
N MET A 9 -16.31 -20.21 14.74
CA MET A 9 -16.03 -18.96 15.43
C MET A 9 -15.94 -17.90 14.33
N GLY A 10 -17.10 -17.36 13.94
CA GLY A 10 -17.14 -16.17 13.12
C GLY A 10 -16.52 -15.04 13.91
N ILE A 11 -15.38 -14.52 13.43
CA ILE A 11 -14.77 -13.30 13.97
C ILE A 11 -15.86 -12.23 13.99
N SER A 12 -16.15 -11.70 15.19
CA SER A 12 -17.18 -10.68 15.33
C SER A 12 -16.74 -9.38 14.64
N THR A 13 -17.68 -8.52 14.27
CA THR A 13 -17.35 -7.22 13.65
C THR A 13 -16.41 -6.38 14.54
N ASN A 14 -16.62 -6.43 15.86
CA ASN A 14 -15.74 -5.77 16.84
C ASN A 14 -14.30 -6.29 16.81
N ASP A 15 -14.10 -7.60 16.60
CA ASP A 15 -12.75 -8.17 16.55
C ASP A 15 -12.01 -7.72 15.29
N LYS A 16 -12.70 -7.60 14.15
CA LYS A 16 -12.10 -7.08 12.90
C LYS A 16 -11.71 -5.62 13.04
N GLU A 17 -12.57 -4.80 13.63
CA GLU A 17 -12.30 -3.38 13.86
C GLU A 17 -11.10 -3.19 14.80
N LYS A 18 -11.03 -3.99 15.87
CA LYS A 18 -9.88 -3.98 16.78
C LYS A 18 -8.58 -4.35 16.07
N MET A 19 -8.58 -5.41 15.26
CA MET A 19 -7.41 -5.81 14.48
C MET A 19 -6.98 -4.74 13.46
N HIS A 20 -7.94 -4.06 12.84
CA HIS A 20 -7.67 -2.95 11.92
C HIS A 20 -7.06 -1.76 12.67
N ASN A 21 -7.60 -1.38 13.82
CA ASN A 21 -7.07 -0.28 14.64
C ASN A 21 -5.64 -0.58 15.13
N GLU A 22 -5.37 -1.82 15.56
CA GLU A 22 -4.02 -2.25 15.94
C GLU A 22 -3.04 -2.18 14.75
N LEU A 23 -3.49 -2.55 13.55
CA LEU A 23 -2.70 -2.42 12.32
C LEU A 23 -2.37 -0.96 12.01
N VAL A 24 -3.37 -0.07 12.05
CA VAL A 24 -3.21 1.37 11.81
C VAL A 24 -2.23 1.98 12.82
N GLU A 25 -2.40 1.68 14.11
CA GLU A 25 -1.52 2.18 15.18
C GLU A 25 -0.07 1.71 15.01
N ARG A 26 0.14 0.45 14.60
CA ARG A 26 1.49 -0.05 14.34
C ARG A 26 2.10 0.62 13.12
N ILE A 27 1.34 0.72 12.03
CA ILE A 27 1.80 1.35 10.79
C ILE A 27 2.10 2.83 11.00
N SER A 28 1.36 3.57 11.84
CA SER A 28 1.58 4.99 12.14
C SER A 28 2.84 5.28 12.96
N ARG A 29 3.48 4.27 13.54
CA ARG A 29 4.75 4.38 14.29
C ARG A 29 6.00 3.96 13.50
N MET A 30 5.84 3.27 12.36
CA MET A 30 6.93 2.77 11.53
C MET A 30 7.78 3.88 10.86
N ASN A 31 9.07 3.67 10.67
CA ASN A 31 9.84 4.47 9.71
C ASN A 31 9.83 3.83 8.29
N LEU A 32 10.42 4.47 7.28
CA LEU A 32 10.49 3.91 5.91
C LEU A 32 11.11 2.50 5.85
N THR A 33 12.09 2.22 6.71
CA THR A 33 12.76 0.90 6.78
C THR A 33 11.81 -0.15 7.35
N ASP A 34 11.05 0.20 8.37
CA ASP A 34 10.05 -0.68 8.98
C ASP A 34 8.90 -0.93 8.02
N MET A 35 8.39 0.11 7.35
CA MET A 35 7.36 -0.03 6.31
C MET A 35 7.84 -0.94 5.17
N ARG A 36 9.09 -0.77 4.72
CA ARG A 36 9.69 -1.65 3.72
C ARG A 36 9.77 -3.10 4.22
N SER A 37 10.12 -3.30 5.48
CA SER A 37 10.16 -4.63 6.10
C SER A 37 8.77 -5.25 6.17
N TYR A 38 7.75 -4.46 6.51
CA TYR A 38 6.34 -4.85 6.50
C TYR A 38 5.88 -5.30 5.11
N ILE A 39 6.07 -4.48 4.07
CA ILE A 39 5.64 -4.80 2.68
C ILE A 39 6.31 -6.07 2.16
N ASN A 40 7.56 -6.30 2.55
CA ASN A 40 8.32 -7.51 2.21
C ASN A 40 8.01 -8.71 3.13
N ASN A 41 7.00 -8.59 3.99
CA ASN A 41 6.56 -9.62 4.93
C ASN A 41 7.70 -10.15 5.83
N ARG A 42 8.55 -9.23 6.30
CA ARG A 42 9.71 -9.52 7.19
C ARG A 42 9.43 -9.26 8.67
N ILE A 43 8.18 -8.89 9.02
CA ILE A 43 7.73 -8.70 10.39
C ILE A 43 6.86 -9.91 10.76
N PRO A 44 7.35 -10.87 11.56
CA PRO A 44 6.69 -12.17 11.76
C PRO A 44 5.26 -12.07 12.33
N ASP A 45 5.01 -11.10 13.20
CA ASP A 45 3.76 -10.89 13.92
C ASP A 45 2.84 -9.85 13.24
N LEU A 46 3.22 -9.37 12.05
CA LEU A 46 2.44 -8.39 11.29
C LEU A 46 2.48 -8.74 9.79
N PRO A 47 1.66 -9.71 9.34
CA PRO A 47 1.65 -10.13 7.96
C PRO A 47 1.15 -9.02 7.03
N VAL A 48 1.74 -8.93 5.84
CA VAL A 48 1.30 -7.95 4.84
C VAL A 48 -0.14 -8.22 4.41
N SER A 49 -0.98 -7.20 4.39
CA SER A 49 -2.41 -7.27 4.01
C SER A 49 -2.77 -6.13 3.06
N ALA A 50 -3.93 -6.24 2.39
CA ALA A 50 -4.43 -5.17 1.52
C ALA A 50 -4.58 -3.85 2.29
N ASP A 51 -5.30 -3.91 3.42
CA ASP A 51 -5.49 -2.77 4.33
C ASP A 51 -4.15 -2.17 4.76
N GLY A 52 -3.17 -2.98 5.13
CA GLY A 52 -1.90 -2.43 5.58
C GLY A 52 -1.07 -1.82 4.45
N LEU A 53 -1.18 -2.31 3.21
CA LEU A 53 -0.59 -1.61 2.05
C LEU A 53 -1.24 -0.24 1.85
N GLN A 54 -2.57 -0.16 1.98
CA GLN A 54 -3.32 1.08 1.91
C GLN A 54 -2.91 2.05 3.03
N GLU A 55 -2.80 1.58 4.27
CA GLU A 55 -2.39 2.41 5.41
C GLU A 55 -0.94 2.92 5.28
N VAL A 56 -0.03 2.14 4.71
CA VAL A 56 1.32 2.64 4.39
C VAL A 56 1.25 3.77 3.36
N LEU A 57 0.43 3.66 2.31
CA LEU A 57 0.27 4.72 1.31
C LEU A 57 -0.37 5.99 1.92
N LYS A 58 -1.44 5.84 2.71
CA LYS A 58 -2.09 6.95 3.41
C LYS A 58 -1.10 7.68 4.30
N ARG A 59 -0.24 6.94 5.00
CA ARG A 59 0.80 7.55 5.83
C ARG A 59 1.82 8.37 5.03
N LEU A 60 2.16 7.96 3.82
CA LEU A 60 3.04 8.76 2.95
C LEU A 60 2.35 10.04 2.45
N LEU A 61 1.02 10.01 2.34
CA LEU A 61 0.19 11.13 1.92
C LEU A 61 -0.12 12.11 3.07
N GLU A 62 -0.12 11.62 4.31
CA GLU A 62 -0.45 12.37 5.52
C GLU A 62 0.42 13.62 5.67
N VAL A 63 -0.23 14.74 5.97
CA VAL A 63 0.41 16.02 6.26
C VAL A 63 0.45 16.17 7.77
N ASP A 64 1.66 16.32 8.33
CA ASP A 64 1.82 16.57 9.75
C ASP A 64 1.27 17.95 10.11
N GLU A 65 0.31 18.00 11.03
CA GLU A 65 -0.42 19.24 11.37
C GLU A 65 0.51 20.34 11.90
N LYS A 66 1.63 19.97 12.55
CA LYS A 66 2.54 20.93 13.18
C LYS A 66 3.50 21.55 12.18
N SER A 67 4.08 20.72 11.33
CA SER A 67 5.09 21.13 10.33
C SER A 67 4.48 21.51 8.99
N GLN A 68 3.22 21.13 8.73
CA GLN A 68 2.54 21.26 7.44
C GLN A 68 3.30 20.54 6.29
N LYS A 69 4.16 19.58 6.65
CA LYS A 69 4.95 18.78 5.72
C LYS A 69 4.41 17.36 5.63
N ARG A 70 4.57 16.76 4.46
CA ARG A 70 4.28 15.34 4.29
C ARG A 70 5.40 14.49 4.86
N TYR A 71 5.15 13.19 4.98
CA TYR A 71 6.17 12.24 5.42
C TYR A 71 7.41 12.28 4.52
N ILE A 72 7.22 12.54 3.21
CA ILE A 72 8.28 12.78 2.23
C ILE A 72 8.00 14.09 1.51
N ASP A 73 8.99 14.95 1.45
CA ASP A 73 8.89 16.29 0.88
C ASP A 73 10.03 16.57 -0.13
N ILE A 74 9.85 17.58 -0.98
CA ILE A 74 10.82 17.99 -2.01
C ILE A 74 12.13 18.52 -1.43
N GLU A 75 12.09 18.99 -0.18
CA GLU A 75 13.26 19.49 0.56
C GLU A 75 14.00 18.39 1.33
N ASP A 76 13.47 17.16 1.37
CA ASP A 76 14.12 16.06 2.07
C ASP A 76 15.42 15.64 1.38
N MET A 77 16.31 14.99 2.15
CA MET A 77 17.52 14.39 1.60
C MET A 77 17.18 13.38 0.49
N ASP A 78 17.98 13.35 -0.58
CA ASP A 78 17.82 12.42 -1.70
C ASP A 78 17.65 10.95 -1.25
N SER A 79 18.37 10.56 -0.20
CA SER A 79 18.28 9.20 0.36
C SER A 79 16.90 8.86 0.95
N LYS A 80 16.19 9.85 1.51
CA LYS A 80 14.83 9.69 2.06
C LYS A 80 13.80 9.66 0.93
N ILE A 81 13.90 10.58 -0.03
CA ILE A 81 13.04 10.60 -1.22
C ILE A 81 13.14 9.25 -1.95
N ARG A 82 14.36 8.81 -2.26
CA ARG A 82 14.60 7.52 -2.93
C ARG A 82 13.96 6.35 -2.20
N LYS A 83 14.15 6.25 -0.88
CA LYS A 83 13.58 5.16 -0.07
C LYS A 83 12.05 5.15 -0.16
N GLY A 84 11.42 6.32 -0.18
CA GLY A 84 9.98 6.44 -0.37
C GLY A 84 9.50 6.03 -1.75
N LEU A 85 10.18 6.46 -2.80
CA LEU A 85 9.82 6.09 -4.17
C LEU A 85 10.00 4.57 -4.39
N ASP A 86 11.07 3.98 -3.85
CA ASP A 86 11.28 2.53 -3.83
C ASP A 86 10.17 1.80 -3.04
N LEU A 87 9.67 2.41 -1.96
CA LEU A 87 8.58 1.89 -1.16
C LEU A 87 7.27 1.84 -1.98
N ILE A 88 6.93 2.94 -2.66
CA ILE A 88 5.74 3.04 -3.53
C ILE A 88 5.80 1.96 -4.61
N LEU A 89 6.93 1.82 -5.31
CA LEU A 89 7.11 0.78 -6.32
C LEU A 89 6.94 -0.65 -5.73
N SER A 90 7.43 -0.88 -4.51
CA SER A 90 7.29 -2.17 -3.83
C SER A 90 5.83 -2.48 -3.49
N ILE A 91 5.03 -1.48 -3.14
CA ILE A 91 3.60 -1.61 -2.88
C ILE A 91 2.85 -1.92 -4.18
N LEU A 92 3.12 -1.17 -5.25
CA LEU A 92 2.47 -1.36 -6.55
C LEU A 92 2.76 -2.74 -7.17
N ALA A 93 3.91 -3.32 -6.88
CA ALA A 93 4.25 -4.68 -7.30
C ALA A 93 3.67 -5.79 -6.40
N ASN A 94 3.00 -5.44 -5.29
CA ASN A 94 2.54 -6.42 -4.32
C ASN A 94 1.26 -7.14 -4.77
N LYS A 95 1.25 -8.48 -4.66
CA LYS A 95 0.10 -9.32 -5.08
C LYS A 95 -1.18 -9.07 -4.28
N LYS A 96 -1.06 -8.55 -3.05
CA LYS A 96 -2.17 -8.25 -2.14
C LYS A 96 -2.71 -6.82 -2.29
N LEU A 97 -2.20 -6.06 -3.26
CA LEU A 97 -2.71 -4.73 -3.56
C LEU A 97 -4.21 -4.79 -3.92
N SER A 98 -5.02 -3.89 -3.34
CA SER A 98 -6.45 -3.75 -3.61
C SER A 98 -6.75 -2.52 -4.48
N ILE A 99 -8.01 -2.35 -4.90
CA ILE A 99 -8.46 -1.19 -5.68
C ILE A 99 -8.30 0.08 -4.85
N GLU A 100 -8.73 0.05 -3.59
CA GLU A 100 -8.66 1.16 -2.65
C GLU A 100 -7.20 1.59 -2.42
N ALA A 101 -6.28 0.63 -2.36
CA ALA A 101 -4.85 0.94 -2.28
C ALA A 101 -4.32 1.58 -3.58
N ILE A 102 -4.79 1.16 -4.75
CA ILE A 102 -4.44 1.79 -6.03
C ILE A 102 -4.93 3.24 -6.08
N GLU A 103 -6.16 3.52 -5.62
CA GLU A 103 -6.71 4.87 -5.57
C GLU A 103 -5.84 5.81 -4.72
N VAL A 104 -5.46 5.37 -3.51
CA VAL A 104 -4.54 6.15 -2.66
C VAL A 104 -3.17 6.32 -3.31
N ALA A 105 -2.67 5.31 -4.04
CA ALA A 105 -1.40 5.42 -4.75
C ALA A 105 -1.44 6.44 -5.90
N ILE A 106 -2.58 6.55 -6.62
CA ILE A 106 -2.79 7.56 -7.66
C ILE A 106 -2.77 8.96 -7.04
N GLU A 107 -3.48 9.16 -5.94
CA GLU A 107 -3.50 10.44 -5.22
C GLU A 107 -2.08 10.84 -4.76
N LEU A 108 -1.36 9.90 -4.14
CA LEU A 108 0.02 10.12 -3.72
C LEU A 108 0.94 10.46 -4.89
N PHE A 109 0.77 9.80 -6.04
CA PHE A 109 1.56 10.06 -7.24
C PHE A 109 1.33 11.47 -7.79
N GLU A 110 0.07 11.92 -7.86
CA GLU A 110 -0.26 13.27 -8.34
C GLU A 110 0.27 14.36 -7.39
N VAL A 111 0.07 14.18 -6.08
CA VAL A 111 0.53 15.13 -5.05
C VAL A 111 2.07 15.20 -5.00
N SER A 112 2.75 14.08 -5.25
CA SER A 112 4.21 14.00 -5.19
C SER A 112 4.89 14.31 -6.54
N LYS A 113 4.13 14.62 -7.59
CA LYS A 113 4.62 14.72 -8.97
C LYS A 113 5.82 15.65 -9.13
N GLU A 114 5.73 16.86 -8.58
CA GLU A 114 6.81 17.85 -8.69
C GLU A 114 8.08 17.38 -8.00
N MET A 115 7.95 16.79 -6.81
CA MET A 115 9.07 16.18 -6.08
C MET A 115 9.73 15.08 -6.89
N ILE A 116 8.94 14.17 -7.49
CA ILE A 116 9.47 13.04 -8.27
C ILE A 116 10.21 13.55 -9.51
N ILE A 117 9.62 14.49 -10.25
CA ILE A 117 10.24 15.06 -11.46
C ILE A 117 11.55 15.76 -11.11
N LYS A 118 11.56 16.60 -10.07
CA LYS A 118 12.77 17.27 -9.61
C LYS A 118 13.85 16.25 -9.22
N TYR A 119 13.48 15.25 -8.42
CA TYR A 119 14.40 14.19 -8.01
C TYR A 119 15.00 13.45 -9.20
N ASP A 120 14.18 13.11 -10.19
CA ASP A 120 14.62 12.44 -11.43
C ASP A 120 15.62 13.29 -12.22
N ILE A 121 15.38 14.59 -12.36
CA ILE A 121 16.28 15.53 -13.05
C ILE A 121 17.62 15.63 -12.32
N ASP A 122 17.57 15.92 -11.01
CA ASP A 122 18.76 16.19 -10.21
C ASP A 122 19.65 14.94 -10.07
N ASN A 123 19.03 13.76 -9.96
CA ASN A 123 19.73 12.50 -9.70
C ASN A 123 19.87 11.59 -10.93
N LYS A 124 19.46 12.05 -12.13
CA LYS A 124 19.44 11.28 -13.38
C LYS A 124 18.70 9.94 -13.23
N GLN A 125 17.54 9.98 -12.59
CA GLN A 125 16.66 8.82 -12.37
C GLN A 125 15.41 8.90 -13.25
N ILE A 126 14.54 7.88 -13.16
CA ILE A 126 13.30 7.75 -13.96
C ILE A 126 12.13 7.21 -13.13
N TYR A 127 12.05 7.59 -11.85
CA TYR A 127 10.98 7.17 -10.95
C TYR A 127 9.60 7.60 -11.44
N TYR A 128 9.45 8.78 -12.04
CA TYR A 128 8.17 9.25 -12.57
C TYR A 128 7.58 8.25 -13.58
N SER A 129 8.38 7.82 -14.57
CA SER A 129 7.95 6.83 -15.57
C SER A 129 7.68 5.47 -14.92
N LYS A 130 8.60 5.01 -14.06
CA LYS A 130 8.48 3.70 -13.39
C LYS A 130 7.23 3.58 -12.53
N ILE A 131 6.90 4.62 -11.77
CA ILE A 131 5.71 4.62 -10.91
C ILE A 131 4.45 4.66 -11.79
N ARG A 132 4.42 5.51 -12.82
CA ARG A 132 3.30 5.57 -13.77
C ARG A 132 3.05 4.24 -14.47
N GLU A 133 4.10 3.59 -14.96
CA GLU A 133 4.02 2.26 -15.58
C GLU A 133 3.53 1.20 -14.58
N SER A 134 4.03 1.24 -13.35
CA SER A 134 3.62 0.31 -12.29
C SER A 134 2.15 0.50 -11.90
N LEU A 135 1.67 1.74 -11.83
CA LEU A 135 0.26 2.07 -11.61
C LEU A 135 -0.63 1.51 -12.73
N ASN A 136 -0.26 1.79 -13.99
CA ASN A 136 -1.02 1.28 -15.15
C ASN A 136 -1.11 -0.24 -15.15
N LYS A 137 0.01 -0.92 -14.83
CA LYS A 137 0.05 -2.38 -14.73
C LYS A 137 -0.84 -2.88 -13.59
N ALA A 138 -0.79 -2.24 -12.42
CA ALA A 138 -1.63 -2.62 -11.28
C ALA A 138 -3.13 -2.48 -11.61
N ILE A 139 -3.52 -1.41 -12.31
CA ILE A 139 -4.90 -1.20 -12.79
C ILE A 139 -5.30 -2.30 -13.78
N GLU A 140 -4.44 -2.62 -14.75
CA GLU A 140 -4.69 -3.66 -15.74
C GLU A 140 -4.86 -5.04 -15.08
N ASP A 141 -3.97 -5.41 -14.16
CA ASP A 141 -4.03 -6.67 -13.42
C ASP A 141 -5.33 -6.77 -12.60
N MET A 142 -5.79 -5.67 -12.03
CA MET A 142 -7.03 -5.62 -11.25
C MET A 142 -8.28 -5.75 -12.14
N ASN A 143 -8.27 -5.12 -13.32
CA ASN A 143 -9.34 -5.27 -14.30
C ASN A 143 -9.45 -6.72 -14.79
N LYS A 144 -8.31 -7.38 -15.06
CA LYS A 144 -8.27 -8.82 -15.42
C LYS A 144 -8.83 -9.70 -14.30
N LYS A 145 -8.44 -9.46 -13.04
CA LYS A 145 -8.99 -10.20 -11.89
C LYS A 145 -10.51 -10.06 -11.81
N SER A 146 -11.01 -8.84 -11.97
CA SER A 146 -12.45 -8.55 -11.94
C SER A 146 -13.20 -9.23 -13.09
N GLU A 147 -12.63 -9.27 -14.29
CA GLU A 147 -13.22 -9.96 -15.44
C GLU A 147 -13.31 -11.48 -15.21
N ILE A 148 -12.25 -12.09 -14.67
CA ILE A 148 -12.23 -13.52 -14.34
C ILE A 148 -13.31 -13.85 -13.30
N GLN A 149 -13.44 -13.03 -12.25
CA GLN A 149 -14.46 -13.22 -11.22
C GLN A 149 -15.88 -13.20 -11.81
N ARG A 150 -16.16 -12.26 -12.72
CA ARG A 150 -17.45 -12.20 -13.43
C ARG A 150 -17.71 -13.45 -14.28
N LYS A 151 -16.69 -13.94 -15.00
CA LYS A 151 -16.83 -15.17 -15.79
C LYS A 151 -17.09 -16.39 -14.90
N MET A 152 -16.42 -16.48 -13.74
CA MET A 152 -16.63 -17.57 -12.79
C MET A 152 -18.02 -17.54 -12.15
N SER A 153 -18.55 -16.35 -11.83
CA SER A 153 -19.91 -16.25 -11.28
C SER A 153 -20.99 -16.73 -12.25
N VAL A 154 -20.76 -16.56 -13.56
CA VAL A 154 -21.70 -17.03 -14.59
C VAL A 154 -21.65 -18.55 -14.77
N ILE A 155 -20.50 -19.21 -14.58
CA ILE A 155 -20.34 -20.67 -14.74
C ILE A 155 -20.79 -21.45 -13.49
N GLY A 156 -20.72 -20.83 -12.31
CA GLY A 156 -21.14 -21.44 -11.03
C GLY A 156 -22.63 -21.28 -10.70
N SER A 157 -23.40 -20.66 -11.60
CA SER A 157 -24.87 -20.50 -11.54
C SER A 157 -25.54 -21.54 -12.43
#